data_AF-A0A7R9UW92-F1
#
_entry.id   AF-A0A7R9UW92-F1
#
_cell.length_a   1.000
_cell.length_b   1.000
_cell.length_c   1.000
_cell.angle_alpha   90.00
_cell.angle_beta   90.00
_cell.angle_gamma   90.00
#
_symmetry.space_group_name_H-M   'P 1'
#
loop_
_entity.id
_entity.type
_entity.pdbx_description
1 polymer ?
#
loop_
_entity_poly.entity_id
_entity_poly.type
_entity_poly.pdbx_seq_one_letter_code
_entity_poly.pdbx_strand_id
1 'polypeptide(L)'
;NAAKQRLTAHRAELVAQRRTGVGSEVGPPKTVVILPLAAASATGARALLDGLLAHAPAGGDMVRANGERLVTVALQHPTRQRVTFVSAPPPSFAALDAAKAADILVLHVSAIDGIDASGEALLSALCVQGVPTVVLALGALRELPGKAQAQAIKYWTSFLETKFPDESRLMPVRAPSDLAAMLRHLSSARLRAIHWRNGHAHVLAACAGYERGSDGGIDAGTLILRGHVRGRAFSARALVHLPGAGEFQIE
;
A
#
# COMPACT_ATOMS: atom_id res chain seq x y z
N ASN A 1 34.89 -4.65 22.43
CA ASN A 1 35.15 -4.45 20.99
C ASN A 1 34.12 -5.10 20.07
N ALA A 2 33.79 -6.38 20.22
CA ALA A 2 32.81 -7.08 19.37
C ALA A 2 31.39 -6.46 19.37
N ALA A 3 30.88 -6.04 20.54
CA ALA A 3 29.55 -5.40 20.63
C ALA A 3 29.48 -4.06 19.85
N LYS A 4 30.56 -3.26 19.89
CA LYS A 4 30.66 -1.99 19.14
C LYS A 4 30.74 -2.24 17.63
N GLN A 5 31.43 -3.30 17.20
CA GLN A 5 31.47 -3.73 15.80
C GLN A 5 30.10 -4.20 15.30
N ARG A 6 29.33 -4.96 16.10
CA ARG A 6 27.97 -5.37 15.74
C ARG A 6 27.01 -4.18 15.60
N LEU A 7 27.08 -3.21 16.51
CA LEU A 7 26.25 -2.00 16.46
C LEU A 7 26.56 -1.12 15.24
N THR A 8 27.83 -0.99 14.88
CA THR A 8 28.26 -0.20 13.70
C THR A 8 27.84 -0.90 12.41
N ALA A 9 28.01 -2.22 12.31
CA ALA A 9 27.53 -3.01 11.18
C ALA A 9 26.00 -2.89 11.01
N HIS A 10 25.23 -3.06 12.09
CA HIS A 10 23.77 -2.93 12.03
C HIS A 10 23.31 -1.53 11.63
N ARG A 11 23.98 -0.48 12.14
CA ARG A 11 23.72 0.91 11.70
C ARG A 11 24.02 1.10 10.22
N ALA A 12 25.14 0.57 9.71
CA ALA A 12 25.51 0.68 8.31
C ALA A 12 24.46 0.00 7.41
N GLU A 13 23.96 -1.18 7.81
CA GLU A 13 22.89 -1.89 7.11
C GLU A 13 21.59 -1.08 7.06
N LEU A 14 21.14 -0.53 8.19
CA LEU A 14 19.95 0.32 8.25
C LEU A 14 20.08 1.59 7.39
N VAL A 15 21.27 2.17 7.34
CA VAL A 15 21.55 3.34 6.49
C VAL A 15 21.51 2.95 5.01
N ALA A 16 22.10 1.82 4.63
CA ALA A 16 22.03 1.32 3.27
C ALA A 16 20.57 1.06 2.84
N GLN A 17 19.79 0.39 3.69
CA GLN A 17 18.35 0.17 3.47
C GLN A 17 17.57 1.47 3.32
N ARG A 18 17.91 2.53 4.06
CA ARG A 18 17.27 3.85 3.89
C ARG A 18 17.66 4.57 2.61
N ARG A 19 18.85 4.32 2.07
CA ARG A 19 19.36 5.00 0.86
C ARG A 19 18.89 4.34 -0.43
N THR A 20 18.78 3.02 -0.46
CA THR A 20 18.44 2.26 -1.68
C THR A 20 17.23 1.35 -1.53
N GLY A 21 16.70 1.19 -0.32
CA GLY A 21 15.55 0.34 -0.06
C GLY A 21 14.23 0.98 -0.47
N VAL A 22 13.14 0.26 -0.18
CA VAL A 22 11.78 0.64 -0.56
C VAL A 22 11.42 2.01 0.04
N GLY A 23 10.96 2.91 -0.83
CA GLY A 23 10.59 4.28 -0.51
C GLY A 23 11.73 5.27 -0.57
N SER A 24 12.97 4.85 -0.82
CA SER A 24 14.07 5.80 -1.06
C SER A 24 13.92 6.54 -2.40
N GLU A 25 14.74 7.57 -2.60
CA GLU A 25 14.77 8.34 -3.84
C GLU A 25 15.15 7.48 -5.06
N VAL A 26 16.09 6.55 -4.87
CA VAL A 26 16.63 5.68 -5.94
C VAL A 26 15.91 4.34 -6.02
N GLY A 27 15.38 3.85 -4.89
CA GLY A 27 14.70 2.56 -4.80
C GLY A 27 13.26 2.57 -5.35
N PRO A 28 12.59 1.39 -5.31
CA PRO A 28 11.18 1.31 -5.66
C PRO A 28 10.33 2.15 -4.68
N PRO A 29 9.25 2.81 -5.14
CA PRO A 29 8.38 3.60 -4.27
C PRO A 29 7.68 2.71 -3.23
N LYS A 30 7.35 3.22 -2.05
CA LYS A 30 6.49 2.50 -1.10
C LYS A 30 5.08 2.37 -1.65
N THR A 31 4.54 1.17 -1.75
CA THR A 31 3.16 0.96 -2.19
C THR A 31 2.22 1.08 -1.00
N VAL A 32 1.35 2.08 -1.01
CA VAL A 32 0.30 2.28 -0.02
C VAL A 32 -1.03 1.96 -0.68
N VAL A 33 -1.68 0.89 -0.24
CA VAL A 33 -3.03 0.53 -0.72
C VAL A 33 -4.06 1.09 0.25
N ILE A 34 -4.99 1.89 -0.26
CA ILE A 34 -6.13 2.39 0.49
C ILE A 34 -7.32 1.50 0.18
N LEU A 35 -7.84 0.83 1.20
CA LEU A 35 -8.86 -0.19 1.10
C LEU A 35 -10.08 0.19 1.96
N PRO A 36 -11.26 0.40 1.37
CA PRO A 36 -12.49 0.57 2.13
C PRO A 36 -12.99 -0.76 2.69
N LEU A 37 -13.30 -0.80 3.98
CA LEU A 37 -13.81 -2.01 4.65
C LEU A 37 -15.34 -2.18 4.53
N ALA A 38 -16.04 -1.25 3.90
CA ALA A 38 -17.45 -1.39 3.59
C ALA A 38 -17.75 -0.69 2.27
N ALA A 39 -18.79 -1.12 1.56
CA ALA A 39 -19.19 -0.47 0.30
C ALA A 39 -19.54 1.01 0.52
N ALA A 40 -20.23 1.33 1.61
CA ALA A 40 -20.55 2.71 2.02
C ALA A 40 -19.30 3.56 2.30
N SER A 41 -18.20 2.91 2.69
CA SER A 41 -16.93 3.57 3.02
C SER A 41 -16.08 3.92 1.79
N ALA A 42 -16.45 3.45 0.59
CA ALA A 42 -15.68 3.64 -0.63
C ALA A 42 -15.50 5.13 -1.01
N THR A 43 -16.55 5.93 -0.87
CA THR A 43 -16.50 7.38 -1.11
C THR A 43 -15.55 8.07 -0.13
N GLY A 44 -15.61 7.69 1.15
CA GLY A 44 -14.70 8.22 2.17
C GLY A 44 -13.24 7.83 1.93
N ALA A 45 -12.98 6.59 1.49
CA ALA A 45 -11.64 6.13 1.12
C ALA A 45 -11.06 6.90 -0.07
N ARG A 46 -11.90 7.24 -1.06
CA ARG A 46 -11.48 8.08 -2.19
C ARG A 46 -11.21 9.53 -1.75
N ALA A 47 -12.08 10.10 -0.92
CA ALA A 47 -11.85 11.42 -0.34
C ALA A 47 -10.57 11.47 0.53
N LEU A 48 -10.25 10.39 1.25
CA LEU A 48 -9.00 10.25 1.98
C LEU A 48 -7.79 10.29 1.02
N LEU A 49 -7.84 9.53 -0.09
CA LEU A 49 -6.79 9.55 -1.10
C LEU A 49 -6.59 10.95 -1.68
N ASP A 50 -7.67 11.59 -2.13
CA ASP A 50 -7.62 12.93 -2.72
C ASP A 50 -7.07 13.95 -1.71
N GLY A 51 -7.47 13.83 -0.44
CA GLY A 51 -6.95 14.64 0.65
C GLY A 51 -5.46 14.41 0.93
N LEU A 52 -4.99 13.16 0.91
CA LEU A 52 -3.56 12.84 1.06
C LEU A 52 -2.73 13.40 -0.10
N LEU A 53 -3.24 13.28 -1.33
CA LEU A 53 -2.59 13.82 -2.53
C LEU A 53 -2.56 15.36 -2.51
N ALA A 54 -3.60 16.02 -2.01
CA ALA A 54 -3.62 17.47 -1.85
C ALA A 54 -2.58 18.00 -0.84
N HIS A 55 -2.20 17.17 0.14
CA HIS A 55 -1.16 17.51 1.12
C HIS A 55 0.23 17.04 0.69
N ALA A 56 0.36 16.39 -0.48
CA ALA A 56 1.66 16.15 -1.06
C ALA A 56 2.32 17.49 -1.43
N PRO A 57 3.62 17.67 -1.14
CA PRO A 57 4.28 18.94 -1.40
C PRO A 57 4.27 19.27 -2.90
N ALA A 58 3.95 20.53 -3.23
CA ALA A 58 3.73 21.05 -4.59
C ALA A 58 4.96 21.03 -5.54
N GLY A 59 6.05 20.35 -5.17
CA GLY A 59 7.25 20.17 -5.99
C GLY A 59 7.57 18.71 -6.32
N GLY A 60 6.78 17.75 -5.84
CA GLY A 60 6.96 16.34 -6.17
C GLY A 60 6.33 15.98 -7.50
N ASP A 61 7.07 15.34 -8.40
CA ASP A 61 6.50 14.75 -9.61
C ASP A 61 5.39 13.77 -9.23
N MET A 62 4.16 14.07 -9.68
CA MET A 62 3.00 13.20 -9.51
C MET A 62 2.75 12.46 -10.81
N VAL A 63 2.98 11.15 -10.79
CA VAL A 63 2.77 10.28 -11.96
C VAL A 63 1.51 9.45 -11.73
N ARG A 64 0.49 9.67 -12.57
CA ARG A 64 -0.74 8.88 -12.58
C ARG A 64 -0.62 7.76 -13.61
N ALA A 65 -1.09 6.57 -13.24
CA ALA A 65 -1.05 5.40 -14.10
C ALA A 65 -2.29 4.51 -13.90
N ASN A 66 -2.54 3.59 -14.84
CA ASN A 66 -3.69 2.67 -14.85
C ASN A 66 -5.05 3.37 -14.64
N GLY A 67 -5.33 4.44 -15.40
CA GLY A 67 -6.60 5.19 -15.28
C GLY A 67 -6.75 5.83 -13.89
N GLU A 68 -5.68 6.43 -13.39
CA GLU A 68 -5.59 7.10 -12.07
C GLU A 68 -5.68 6.19 -10.83
N ARG A 69 -5.76 4.87 -11.01
CA ARG A 69 -5.77 3.94 -9.88
C ARG A 69 -4.44 3.90 -9.13
N LEU A 70 -3.34 4.18 -9.83
CA LEU A 70 -2.01 4.31 -9.26
C LEU A 70 -1.56 5.76 -9.34
N VAL A 71 -1.20 6.35 -8.21
CA VAL A 71 -0.64 7.70 -8.14
C VAL A 71 0.67 7.65 -7.38
N THR A 72 1.78 7.86 -8.09
CA THR A 72 3.10 7.93 -7.47
C THR A 72 3.47 9.37 -7.19
N VAL A 73 3.90 9.64 -5.97
CA VAL A 73 4.29 10.96 -5.48
C VAL A 73 5.70 10.88 -4.91
N ALA A 74 6.58 11.78 -5.36
CA ALA A 74 7.89 12.00 -4.76
C ALA A 74 7.81 13.06 -3.65
N LEU A 75 7.97 12.66 -2.39
CA LEU A 75 7.98 13.56 -1.24
C LEU A 75 9.39 14.13 -1.06
N GLN A 76 9.59 15.42 -1.33
CA GLN A 76 10.93 16.04 -1.32
C GLN A 76 11.45 16.39 0.09
N HIS A 77 10.59 16.84 1.01
CA HIS A 77 10.99 17.21 2.38
C HIS A 77 9.90 16.85 3.40
N PRO A 78 10.27 16.42 4.63
CA PRO A 78 11.62 16.16 5.15
C PRO A 78 12.15 14.75 4.85
N THR A 79 11.35 13.85 4.27
CA THR A 79 11.66 12.42 4.22
C THR A 79 12.35 11.94 2.93
N ARG A 80 12.34 12.73 1.84
CA ARG A 80 12.91 12.36 0.51
C ARG A 80 12.48 10.95 0.07
N GLN A 81 11.18 10.67 0.15
CA GLN A 81 10.63 9.34 -0.12
C GLN A 81 9.64 9.32 -1.26
N ARG A 82 9.65 8.23 -2.04
CA ARG A 82 8.68 7.99 -3.10
C ARG A 82 7.58 7.07 -2.58
N VAL A 83 6.32 7.46 -2.77
CA VAL A 83 5.14 6.71 -2.34
C VAL A 83 4.19 6.55 -3.52
N THR A 84 3.76 5.32 -3.80
CA THR A 84 2.71 5.02 -4.76
C THR A 84 1.43 4.67 -4.00
N PHE A 85 0.42 5.52 -4.14
CA PHE A 85 -0.92 5.23 -3.65
C PHE A 85 -1.70 4.40 -4.67
N VAL A 86 -2.39 3.38 -4.18
CA VAL A 86 -3.27 2.52 -4.96
C VAL A 86 -4.65 2.56 -4.33
N SER A 87 -5.65 2.99 -5.10
CA SER A 87 -7.06 2.91 -4.68
C SER A 87 -7.56 1.48 -4.92
N ALA A 88 -7.83 0.74 -3.85
CA ALA A 88 -8.45 -0.57 -3.97
C ALA A 88 -9.97 -0.45 -4.18
N PRO A 89 -10.59 -1.41 -4.89
CA PRO A 89 -12.03 -1.51 -4.93
C PRO A 89 -12.61 -1.90 -3.55
N PRO A 90 -13.95 -1.80 -3.38
CA PRO A 90 -14.64 -2.39 -2.23
C PRO A 90 -14.34 -3.89 -2.02
N PRO A 91 -14.72 -4.46 -0.87
CA PRO A 91 -14.40 -5.84 -0.51
C PRO A 91 -14.67 -6.85 -1.64
N SER A 92 -13.58 -7.41 -2.18
CA SER A 92 -13.57 -8.30 -3.35
C SER A 92 -12.21 -9.00 -3.47
N PHE A 93 -12.10 -10.01 -4.35
CA PHE A 93 -10.81 -10.64 -4.66
C PHE A 93 -9.78 -9.64 -5.21
N ALA A 94 -10.23 -8.64 -5.98
CA ALA A 94 -9.37 -7.58 -6.46
C ALA A 94 -8.77 -6.72 -5.32
N ALA A 95 -9.48 -6.57 -4.19
CA ALA A 95 -8.97 -5.90 -3.01
C ALA A 95 -7.86 -6.72 -2.32
N LEU A 96 -7.99 -8.05 -2.27
CA LEU A 96 -6.94 -8.96 -1.79
C LEU A 96 -5.70 -8.93 -2.68
N ASP A 97 -5.91 -8.85 -4.00
CA ASP A 97 -4.85 -8.71 -4.99
C ASP A 97 -4.10 -7.37 -4.90
N ALA A 98 -4.81 -6.29 -4.55
CA ALA A 98 -4.16 -5.03 -4.22
C ALA A 98 -3.35 -5.18 -2.91
N ALA A 99 -3.93 -5.78 -1.88
CA ALA A 99 -3.30 -5.93 -0.57
C ALA A 99 -2.00 -6.76 -0.61
N LYS A 100 -1.90 -7.82 -1.43
CA LYS A 100 -0.63 -8.57 -1.60
C LYS A 100 0.51 -7.70 -2.12
N ALA A 101 0.21 -6.69 -2.95
CA ALA A 101 1.21 -5.80 -3.53
C ALA A 101 1.57 -4.62 -2.60
N ALA A 102 0.88 -4.45 -1.47
CA ALA A 102 1.01 -3.29 -0.59
C ALA A 102 2.17 -3.41 0.40
N ASP A 103 3.01 -2.39 0.53
CA ASP A 103 3.97 -2.29 1.64
C ASP A 103 3.31 -1.76 2.92
N ILE A 104 2.26 -0.95 2.75
CA ILE A 104 1.39 -0.47 3.83
C ILE A 104 -0.05 -0.60 3.36
N LEU A 105 -0.89 -1.19 4.21
CA LEU A 105 -2.33 -1.31 3.98
C LEU A 105 -3.06 -0.28 4.85
N VAL A 106 -3.69 0.70 4.20
CA VAL A 106 -4.55 1.68 4.86
C VAL A 106 -5.99 1.19 4.78
N LEU A 107 -6.50 0.69 5.89
CA LEU A 107 -7.89 0.28 6.04
C LEU A 107 -8.72 1.54 6.35
N HIS A 108 -9.69 1.85 5.51
CA HIS A 108 -10.60 2.96 5.73
C HIS A 108 -11.92 2.45 6.30
N VAL A 109 -12.35 3.07 7.42
CA VAL A 109 -13.61 2.78 8.11
C VAL A 109 -14.33 4.09 8.42
N SER A 110 -15.65 4.11 8.20
CA SER A 110 -16.51 5.20 8.66
C SER A 110 -16.87 4.98 10.13
N ALA A 111 -16.71 6.01 10.97
CA ALA A 111 -17.11 5.92 12.37
C ALA A 111 -18.63 5.72 12.57
N ILE A 112 -19.43 5.97 11.53
CA ILE A 112 -20.88 5.83 11.53
C ILE A 112 -21.29 4.46 10.99
N ASP A 113 -20.81 4.12 9.79
CA ASP A 113 -21.25 2.90 9.08
C ASP A 113 -20.53 1.64 9.58
N GLY A 114 -19.33 1.81 10.14
CA GLY A 114 -18.51 0.71 10.61
C GLY A 114 -18.06 -0.22 9.48
N ILE A 115 -18.14 -1.52 9.73
CA ILE A 115 -17.73 -2.60 8.83
C ILE A 115 -18.96 -3.45 8.53
N ASP A 116 -19.18 -3.76 7.25
CA ASP A 116 -20.26 -4.64 6.81
C ASP A 116 -19.80 -6.11 6.74
N ALA A 117 -20.72 -7.03 6.46
CA ALA A 117 -20.39 -8.46 6.37
C ALA A 117 -19.31 -8.78 5.33
N SER A 118 -19.28 -8.02 4.22
CA SER A 118 -18.26 -8.19 3.17
C SER A 118 -16.88 -7.73 3.65
N GLY A 119 -16.84 -6.68 4.45
CA GLY A 119 -15.65 -6.18 5.14
C GLY A 119 -15.08 -7.16 6.14
N GLU A 120 -15.92 -7.78 6.97
CA GLU A 120 -15.48 -8.82 7.92
C GLU A 120 -14.93 -10.06 7.20
N ALA A 121 -15.55 -10.48 6.10
CA ALA A 121 -15.04 -11.56 5.26
C ALA A 121 -13.68 -11.20 4.64
N LEU A 122 -13.54 -9.98 4.12
CA LEU A 122 -12.26 -9.49 3.58
C LEU A 122 -11.18 -9.40 4.65
N LEU A 123 -11.49 -8.87 5.84
CA LEU A 123 -10.55 -8.81 6.95
C LEU A 123 -10.05 -10.20 7.35
N SER A 124 -10.98 -11.16 7.43
CA SER A 124 -10.63 -12.55 7.73
C SER A 124 -9.69 -13.13 6.66
N ALA A 125 -9.98 -12.89 5.39
CA ALA A 125 -9.11 -13.32 4.29
C ALA A 125 -7.74 -12.62 4.31
N LEU A 126 -7.68 -11.32 4.62
CA LEU A 126 -6.43 -10.56 4.77
C LEU A 126 -5.55 -11.13 5.89
N CYS A 127 -6.14 -11.47 7.05
CA CYS A 127 -5.41 -12.08 8.15
C CYS A 127 -4.77 -13.41 7.76
N VAL A 128 -5.48 -14.24 6.97
CA VAL A 128 -4.96 -15.54 6.49
C VAL A 128 -3.90 -15.36 5.40
N GLN A 129 -4.11 -14.42 4.47
CA GLN A 129 -3.14 -14.09 3.40
C GLN A 129 -1.82 -13.55 3.96
N GLY A 130 -1.88 -12.91 5.13
CA GLY A 130 -0.78 -12.17 5.72
C GLY A 130 -0.80 -10.71 5.26
N VAL A 131 -0.84 -9.82 6.25
CA VAL A 131 -0.89 -8.38 6.02
C VAL A 131 0.47 -7.72 6.15
N PRO A 132 0.73 -6.64 5.39
CA PRO A 132 1.88 -5.78 5.61
C PRO A 132 1.65 -4.89 6.84
N THR A 133 2.39 -3.79 6.97
CA THR A 133 2.10 -2.77 8.00
C THR A 133 0.69 -2.22 7.81
N VAL A 134 -0.10 -2.17 8.88
CA VAL A 134 -1.52 -1.78 8.82
C VAL A 134 -1.74 -0.41 9.43
N VAL A 135 -2.47 0.46 8.74
CA VAL A 135 -2.94 1.74 9.27
C VAL A 135 -4.46 1.78 9.16
N LEU A 136 -5.17 2.01 10.26
CA LEU A 136 -6.62 2.21 10.25
C LEU A 136 -6.93 3.70 10.18
N ALA A 137 -7.46 4.16 9.05
CA ALA A 137 -7.95 5.51 8.87
C ALA A 137 -9.44 5.56 9.26
N LEU A 138 -9.73 6.26 10.36
CA LEU A 138 -11.10 6.43 10.85
C LEU A 138 -11.69 7.73 10.31
N GLY A 139 -12.61 7.62 9.36
CA GLY A 139 -13.35 8.71 8.73
C GLY A 139 -14.66 9.05 9.44
N ALA A 140 -15.35 10.09 8.95
CA ALA A 140 -16.65 10.58 9.45
C ALA A 140 -16.69 10.90 10.96
N LEU A 141 -15.53 11.06 11.62
CA LEU A 141 -15.48 11.22 13.07
C LEU A 141 -16.10 12.54 13.55
N ARG A 142 -16.02 13.60 12.75
CA ARG A 142 -16.60 14.92 13.09
C ARG A 142 -18.12 14.93 13.18
N GLU A 143 -18.77 13.99 12.52
CA GLU A 143 -20.23 13.88 12.48
C GLU A 143 -20.77 13.31 13.80
N LEU A 144 -19.91 12.68 14.61
CA LEU A 144 -20.25 12.20 15.94
C LEU A 144 -20.08 13.30 17.00
N PRO A 145 -20.92 13.34 18.05
CA PRO A 145 -20.71 14.20 19.22
C PRO A 145 -19.37 13.93 19.90
N GLY A 146 -18.75 14.93 20.52
CA GLY A 146 -17.38 14.83 21.07
C GLY A 146 -17.15 13.63 22.01
N LYS A 147 -18.13 13.28 22.87
CA LYS A 147 -18.05 12.09 23.74
C LYS A 147 -18.06 10.77 22.93
N ALA A 148 -18.89 10.70 21.89
CA ALA A 148 -18.96 9.54 21.00
C ALA A 148 -17.70 9.37 20.15
N GLN A 149 -17.03 10.47 19.77
CA GLN A 149 -15.75 10.42 19.06
C GLN A 149 -14.67 9.68 19.86
N ALA A 150 -14.52 10.04 21.14
CA ALA A 150 -13.55 9.39 22.02
C ALA A 150 -13.85 7.90 22.20
N GLN A 151 -15.13 7.55 22.33
CA GLN A 151 -15.56 6.16 22.44
C GLN A 151 -15.31 5.36 21.16
N ALA A 152 -15.58 5.95 19.99
CA ALA A 152 -15.30 5.33 18.69
C ALA A 152 -13.79 5.09 18.51
N ILE A 153 -12.94 6.07 18.82
CA ILE A 153 -11.47 5.88 18.77
C ILE A 153 -11.04 4.73 19.68
N LYS A 154 -11.56 4.66 20.91
CA LYS A 154 -11.21 3.58 21.85
C LYS A 154 -11.64 2.21 21.32
N TYR A 155 -12.85 2.11 20.79
CA TYR A 155 -13.37 0.88 20.20
C TYR A 155 -12.51 0.41 19.03
N TRP A 156 -12.25 1.29 18.06
CA TRP A 156 -11.47 0.95 16.87
C TRP A 156 -10.00 0.67 17.16
N THR A 157 -9.43 1.30 18.20
CA THR A 157 -8.08 0.98 18.66
C THR A 157 -8.03 -0.46 19.20
N SER A 158 -8.98 -0.82 20.08
CA SER A 158 -9.07 -2.18 20.62
C SER A 158 -9.35 -3.23 19.53
N PHE A 159 -10.22 -2.90 18.56
CA PHE A 159 -10.46 -3.74 17.39
C PHE A 159 -9.18 -3.98 16.59
N LEU A 160 -8.42 -2.91 16.32
CA LEU A 160 -7.18 -2.99 15.56
C LEU A 160 -6.11 -3.81 16.29
N GLU A 161 -5.95 -3.61 17.60
CA GLU A 161 -4.99 -4.38 18.42
C GLU A 161 -5.36 -5.87 18.48
N THR A 162 -6.65 -6.19 18.51
CA THR A 162 -7.15 -7.58 18.51
C THR A 162 -6.90 -8.26 17.18
N LYS A 163 -7.17 -7.58 16.06
CA LYS A 163 -7.04 -8.16 14.71
C LYS A 163 -5.59 -8.14 14.19
N PHE A 164 -4.82 -7.10 14.55
CA PHE A 164 -3.49 -6.82 14.04
C PHE A 164 -2.55 -6.40 15.19
N PRO A 165 -2.04 -7.36 15.98
CA PRO A 165 -1.19 -7.05 17.15
C PRO A 165 0.17 -6.45 16.76
N ASP A 166 0.64 -6.72 15.54
CA ASP A 166 1.96 -6.30 15.06
C ASP A 166 1.90 -5.09 14.12
N GLU A 167 2.69 -4.05 14.41
CA GLU A 167 2.92 -2.88 13.55
C GLU A 167 1.62 -2.28 12.95
N SER A 168 0.59 -2.14 13.78
CA SER A 168 -0.68 -1.50 13.42
C SER A 168 -0.85 -0.13 14.09
N ARG A 169 -1.51 0.81 13.42
CA ARG A 169 -1.78 2.14 13.98
C ARG A 169 -3.13 2.70 13.56
N LEU A 170 -3.92 3.16 14.53
CA LEU A 170 -5.12 3.95 14.27
C LEU A 170 -4.76 5.43 14.05
N MET A 171 -5.31 6.03 13.01
CA MET A 171 -5.17 7.45 12.69
C MET A 171 -6.55 8.07 12.41
N PRO A 172 -7.09 8.89 13.33
CA PRO A 172 -8.39 9.53 13.13
C PRO A 172 -8.25 10.69 12.14
N VAL A 173 -9.21 10.82 11.21
CA VAL A 173 -9.25 11.89 10.22
C VAL A 173 -10.30 12.90 10.63
N ARG A 174 -9.88 13.97 11.31
CA ARG A 174 -10.77 15.06 11.77
C ARG A 174 -10.51 16.34 10.99
N ALA A 175 -9.24 16.66 10.76
CA ALA A 175 -8.84 17.88 10.11
C ALA A 175 -7.84 17.60 8.97
N PRO A 176 -7.70 18.53 8.01
CA PRO A 176 -6.65 18.46 7.00
C PRO A 176 -5.24 18.25 7.59
N SER A 177 -4.97 18.81 8.78
CA SER A 177 -3.71 18.59 9.51
C SER A 177 -3.45 17.12 9.87
N ASP A 178 -4.50 16.32 10.11
CA ASP A 178 -4.38 14.89 10.37
C ASP A 178 -3.93 14.14 9.11
N LEU A 179 -4.33 14.60 7.92
CA LEU A 179 -3.90 14.03 6.63
C LEU A 179 -2.41 14.28 6.39
N ALA A 180 -1.92 15.49 6.68
CA ALA A 180 -0.48 15.78 6.61
C ALA A 180 0.32 14.93 7.62
N ALA A 181 -0.23 14.68 8.82
CA ALA A 181 0.37 13.78 9.79
C ALA A 181 0.37 12.32 9.31
N MET A 182 -0.72 11.87 8.67
CA MET A 182 -0.84 10.54 8.07
C MET A 182 0.14 10.36 6.93
N LEU A 183 0.24 11.31 5.99
CA LEU A 183 1.20 11.25 4.88
C LEU A 183 2.64 11.14 5.39
N ARG A 184 3.01 11.94 6.40
CA ARG A 184 4.33 11.83 7.05
C ARG A 184 4.53 10.44 7.66
N HIS A 185 3.53 9.94 8.39
CA HIS A 185 3.61 8.61 8.99
C HIS A 185 3.80 7.52 7.93
N LEU A 186 2.99 7.49 6.88
CA LEU A 186 3.10 6.54 5.77
C LEU A 186 4.48 6.58 5.10
N SER A 187 5.04 7.79 4.93
CA SER A 187 6.39 7.93 4.41
C SER A 187 7.45 7.38 5.38
N SER A 188 7.39 7.64 6.68
CA SER A 188 8.43 7.17 7.61
C SER A 188 8.18 5.80 8.22
N ALA A 189 7.03 5.18 7.95
CA ALA A 189 6.61 3.93 8.58
C ALA A 189 7.63 2.82 8.31
N ARG A 190 7.89 2.05 9.36
CA ARG A 190 8.61 0.78 9.27
C ARG A 190 7.71 -0.21 8.56
N LEU A 191 8.28 -0.95 7.62
CA LEU A 191 7.56 -1.92 6.82
C LEU A 191 7.70 -3.31 7.43
N ARG A 192 6.57 -3.99 7.62
CA ARG A 192 6.52 -5.40 8.00
C ARG A 192 6.90 -6.26 6.80
N ALA A 193 7.84 -7.18 6.98
CA ALA A 193 8.21 -8.14 5.96
C ALA A 193 7.17 -9.26 5.88
N ILE A 194 6.64 -9.51 4.67
CA ILE A 194 5.82 -10.68 4.38
C ILE A 194 6.73 -11.73 3.75
N HIS A 195 6.97 -12.85 4.46
CA HIS A 195 7.96 -13.85 4.08
C HIS A 195 7.70 -14.46 2.69
N TRP A 196 6.47 -14.92 2.43
CA TRP A 196 6.14 -15.53 1.14
C TRP A 196 6.33 -14.53 0.00
N ARG A 197 5.97 -13.26 0.18
CA ARG A 197 6.12 -12.23 -0.85
C ARG A 197 7.58 -11.89 -1.13
N ASN A 198 8.38 -11.74 -0.08
CA ASN A 198 9.80 -11.39 -0.20
C ASN A 198 10.64 -12.57 -0.72
N GLY A 199 10.12 -13.80 -0.61
CA GLY A 199 10.71 -15.00 -1.19
C GLY A 199 10.67 -15.06 -2.71
N HIS A 200 9.89 -14.20 -3.39
CA HIS A 200 9.76 -14.18 -4.84
C HIS A 200 10.00 -12.77 -5.41
N ALA A 201 10.51 -12.72 -6.65
CA ALA A 201 10.56 -11.49 -7.40
C ALA A 201 9.14 -11.13 -7.85
N HIS A 202 8.71 -9.89 -7.63
CA HIS A 202 7.38 -9.43 -8.03
C HIS A 202 7.43 -7.98 -8.52
N VAL A 203 6.48 -7.63 -9.39
CA VAL A 203 6.38 -6.30 -10.00
C VAL A 203 4.93 -5.83 -9.91
N LEU A 204 4.73 -4.62 -9.38
CA LEU A 204 3.47 -3.89 -9.55
C LEU A 204 3.57 -3.10 -10.86
N ALA A 205 2.77 -3.46 -11.85
CA ALA A 205 2.76 -2.81 -13.15
C ALA A 205 2.15 -1.40 -13.04
N ALA A 206 2.96 -0.38 -13.32
CA ALA A 206 2.52 1.00 -13.44
C ALA A 206 1.86 1.24 -14.80
N CYS A 207 2.44 0.72 -15.87
CA CYS A 207 1.89 0.81 -17.22
C CYS A 207 1.89 -0.58 -17.87
N ALA A 208 0.87 -0.83 -18.70
CA ALA A 208 0.77 -2.01 -19.55
C ALA A 208 0.56 -1.56 -21.00
N GLY A 209 1.31 -2.15 -21.92
CA GLY A 209 1.12 -2.06 -23.36
C GLY A 209 0.98 -3.46 -23.92
N TYR A 210 0.30 -3.60 -25.07
CA TYR A 210 0.16 -4.88 -25.75
C TYR A 210 0.43 -4.67 -27.23
N GLU A 211 1.40 -5.42 -27.76
CA GLU A 211 1.76 -5.43 -29.16
C GLU A 211 1.26 -6.72 -29.78
N ARG A 212 0.47 -6.62 -30.85
CA ARG A 212 -0.01 -7.81 -31.58
C ARG A 212 1.14 -8.40 -32.37
N GLY A 213 1.28 -9.72 -32.34
CA GLY A 213 2.24 -10.44 -33.18
C GLY A 213 1.96 -10.20 -34.66
N SER A 214 3.03 -10.20 -35.46
CA SER A 214 3.00 -10.10 -36.93
C SER A 214 2.29 -11.29 -37.59
N ASP A 215 2.18 -12.38 -36.85
CA ASP A 215 1.71 -13.66 -37.34
C ASP A 215 0.22 -13.67 -37.04
N GLY A 216 -0.64 -13.51 -38.05
CA GLY A 216 -2.09 -13.29 -37.93
C GLY A 216 -2.92 -14.39 -37.24
N GLY A 217 -2.33 -15.21 -36.37
CA GLY A 217 -3.01 -16.05 -35.40
C GLY A 217 -3.60 -15.22 -34.25
N ILE A 218 -4.75 -15.66 -33.75
CA ILE A 218 -5.58 -14.95 -32.78
C ILE A 218 -4.92 -14.85 -31.37
N ASP A 219 -3.84 -15.61 -31.12
CA ASP A 219 -3.29 -15.88 -29.77
C ASP A 219 -1.83 -15.44 -29.52
N ALA A 220 -1.17 -14.74 -30.44
CA ALA A 220 0.23 -14.33 -30.26
C ALA A 220 0.38 -12.81 -30.17
N GLY A 221 0.73 -12.31 -28.99
CA GLY A 221 1.13 -10.91 -28.82
C GLY A 221 1.94 -10.70 -27.55
N THR A 222 2.73 -9.65 -27.54
CA THR A 222 3.71 -9.36 -26.49
C THR A 222 3.12 -8.35 -25.51
N LEU A 223 2.97 -8.78 -24.25
CA LEU A 223 2.53 -7.92 -23.17
C LEU A 223 3.73 -7.19 -22.54
N ILE A 224 3.76 -5.87 -22.69
CA ILE A 224 4.82 -5.01 -22.16
C ILE A 224 4.37 -4.43 -20.83
N LEU A 225 4.95 -4.91 -19.73
CA LEU A 225 4.68 -4.41 -18.39
C LEU A 225 5.84 -3.54 -17.90
N ARG A 226 5.53 -2.33 -17.45
CA ARG A 226 6.51 -1.42 -16.83
C ARG A 226 6.22 -1.25 -15.36
N GLY A 227 7.21 -1.49 -14.52
CA GLY A 227 7.09 -1.37 -13.06
C GLY A 227 8.45 -1.48 -12.38
N HIS A 228 8.44 -1.51 -11.04
CA HIS A 228 9.67 -1.70 -10.27
C HIS A 228 9.72 -3.13 -9.72
N VAL A 229 10.88 -3.78 -9.87
CA VAL A 229 11.15 -5.10 -9.30
C VAL A 229 11.30 -5.00 -7.79
N ARG A 230 10.71 -5.95 -7.08
CA ARG A 230 10.69 -6.05 -5.62
C ARG A 230 10.93 -7.49 -5.15
N GLY A 231 11.32 -7.65 -3.89
CA GLY A 231 11.63 -8.96 -3.31
C GLY A 231 13.00 -9.44 -3.76
N ARG A 232 13.05 -10.59 -4.44
CA ARG A 232 14.29 -11.14 -5.00
C ARG A 232 14.65 -10.52 -6.35
N ALA A 233 15.88 -10.79 -6.82
CA ALA A 233 16.30 -10.45 -8.17
C ALA A 233 15.40 -11.16 -9.20
N PHE A 234 14.98 -10.41 -10.22
CA PHE A 234 14.16 -10.91 -11.32
C PHE A 234 15.04 -11.61 -12.35
N SER A 235 14.58 -12.75 -12.88
CA SER A 235 15.32 -13.56 -13.85
C SER A 235 14.50 -13.69 -15.13
N ALA A 236 15.08 -13.33 -16.27
CA ALA A 236 14.44 -13.50 -17.58
C ALA A 236 14.18 -14.98 -17.94
N ARG A 237 14.87 -15.91 -17.28
CA ARG A 237 14.68 -17.35 -17.51
C ARG A 237 13.52 -17.95 -16.71
N ALA A 238 13.04 -17.24 -15.68
CA ALA A 238 11.96 -17.74 -14.83
C ALA A 238 10.60 -17.45 -15.46
N LEU A 239 9.63 -18.33 -15.20
CA LEU A 239 8.23 -18.07 -15.54
C LEU A 239 7.68 -16.92 -14.71
N VAL A 240 6.81 -16.12 -15.33
CA VAL A 240 6.07 -15.03 -14.69
C VAL A 240 4.62 -15.45 -14.56
N HIS A 241 4.12 -15.47 -13.32
CA HIS A 241 2.70 -15.67 -13.06
C HIS A 241 1.95 -14.34 -13.04
N LEU A 242 0.95 -14.21 -13.89
CA LEU A 242 0.00 -13.09 -13.89
C LEU A 242 -1.29 -13.53 -13.18
N PRO A 243 -1.64 -12.90 -12.05
CA PRO A 243 -2.87 -13.24 -11.33
C PRO A 243 -4.09 -13.16 -12.22
N GLY A 244 -4.85 -14.25 -12.30
CA GLY A 244 -6.06 -14.36 -13.13
C GLY A 244 -5.81 -14.70 -14.60
N ALA A 245 -4.57 -14.71 -15.09
CA ALA A 245 -4.24 -15.03 -16.48
C ALA A 245 -3.40 -16.29 -16.65
N GLY A 246 -2.57 -16.66 -15.67
CA GLY A 246 -1.76 -17.88 -15.70
C GLY A 246 -0.26 -17.60 -15.71
N GLU A 247 0.53 -18.54 -16.24
CA GLU A 247 1.99 -18.48 -16.28
C GLU A 247 2.50 -18.24 -17.70
N PHE A 248 3.50 -17.37 -17.83
CA PHE A 248 4.04 -16.92 -19.11
C PHE A 248 5.57 -16.88 -19.07
N GLN A 249 6.20 -17.17 -20.21
CA GLN A 249 7.63 -17.02 -20.39
C GLN A 249 7.94 -15.56 -20.79
N ILE A 250 9.05 -15.02 -20.27
CA ILE A 250 9.56 -13.71 -20.71
C ILE A 250 10.33 -13.89 -22.01
N GLU A 251 10.09 -12.98 -22.96
CA GLU A 251 10.84 -12.83 -24.20
C GLU A 251 11.98 -11.81 -24.05
#